data_AF-A0A1Q6TW88-F1
#
_entry.id   AF-A0A1Q6TW88-F1
#
_cell.length_a   1.000
_cell.length_b   1.000
_cell.length_c   1.000
_cell.angle_alpha   90.00
_cell.angle_beta   90.00
_cell.angle_gamma   90.00
#
_symmetry.space_group_name_H-M   'P 1'
#
loop_
_entity.id
_entity.type
_entity.pdbx_description
1 polymer ?
#
loop_
_entity_poly.entity_id
_entity_poly.type
_entity_poly.pdbx_seq_one_letter_code
_entity_poly.pdbx_strand_id
1 'polypeptide(L)'
;MINKIGVDTTSRINSIEARKNKKEGQTPNFKGGGNLLLQGIQYCEKVPMVNVAVVDMLSAILPRTIVESMTNWFAGFEAFRRESSGLVVNCLIPSLITLGFAKMLNGSTMGGLGKKIDMSECWADSSLIDEAKEYYNKSASSDKVKDALRNILGDIEGFEGKEKIVFKDALSAEELDKYADRLAELSRSNKSNKDLGKEVKKISAEIVDKTRVAENVKIAGIKNEVKASSVNGMLVDSVKFFKGFQSRSQGTIEDFARKSKNLVRAKSGLGLAVILPLAISMQYINRWITGKVSGVKGAPIYDDFAKGKDNIEQDPAAKEGLLKQKIISISSMIGVSLLSMMKKPTLGMLEFKGMFPTMDQARVISTATFASRMAAADDKNELAESTVRDIATFSGLYFLGDYADKGAATLIEKTKGVRLLNDTKPLKADANVFEKFWHWVKDVKVKSSDEVVSKTAELLKKQGKTPDAEQLKIIEKELKHAVNLRSACQATNIGVSLALLGILVPIYTRHNTKKKHERALKLAQENAQTQTENKEQTETLTPLNVKYSKLTAGFRADKR
;
A
#
# COMPACT_ATOMS: atom_id res chain seq x y z
N MET A 1 -10.41 -7.31 8.89
CA MET A 1 -9.09 -7.33 8.21
C MET A 1 -9.08 -6.30 7.08
N ILE A 2 -8.17 -5.33 7.02
CA ILE A 2 -8.06 -4.43 5.84
C ILE A 2 -6.81 -4.78 5.03
N ASN A 3 -6.97 -5.83 4.23
CA ASN A 3 -6.13 -6.03 3.05
C ASN A 3 -6.82 -5.25 1.92
N LYS A 4 -6.27 -4.10 1.47
CA LYS A 4 -6.62 -3.60 0.14
C LYS A 4 -5.91 -4.48 -0.88
N ILE A 5 -6.61 -4.84 -1.93
CA ILE A 5 -6.35 -6.00 -2.78
C ILE A 5 -6.38 -5.56 -4.25
N GLY A 6 -5.71 -6.28 -5.14
CA GLY A 6 -5.68 -5.89 -6.54
C GLY A 6 -5.61 -7.01 -7.57
N VAL A 7 -6.33 -6.81 -8.68
CA VAL A 7 -6.13 -7.41 -10.03
C VAL A 7 -6.54 -6.47 -11.18
N ASP A 8 -5.58 -6.08 -12.01
CA ASP A 8 -5.75 -5.60 -13.41
C ASP A 8 -6.36 -6.73 -14.30
N THR A 9 -7.30 -6.57 -15.24
CA THR A 9 -7.98 -5.47 -15.96
C THR A 9 -9.34 -6.01 -16.48
N THR A 10 -10.08 -5.20 -17.23
CA THR A 10 -11.13 -5.54 -18.22
C THR A 10 -11.26 -7.01 -18.70
N SER A 11 -12.41 -7.62 -18.39
CA SER A 11 -12.90 -8.81 -19.10
C SER A 11 -14.43 -8.87 -19.22
N ARG A 12 -15.24 -8.50 -18.22
CA ARG A 12 -16.72 -8.63 -18.29
C ARG A 12 -17.41 -7.80 -19.38
N ILE A 13 -16.91 -6.60 -19.71
CA ILE A 13 -17.46 -5.81 -20.83
C ILE A 13 -17.03 -6.45 -22.17
N ASN A 14 -15.73 -6.77 -22.29
CA ASN A 14 -15.17 -7.35 -23.51
C ASN A 14 -15.60 -8.80 -23.77
N SER A 15 -16.06 -9.57 -22.76
CA SER A 15 -16.59 -10.93 -22.95
C SER A 15 -18.03 -10.90 -23.48
N ILE A 16 -18.79 -9.84 -23.18
CA ILE A 16 -20.10 -9.56 -23.77
C ILE A 16 -19.92 -9.02 -25.20
N GLU A 17 -18.93 -8.15 -25.46
CA GLU A 17 -18.56 -7.77 -26.83
C GLU A 17 -17.98 -8.94 -27.65
N ALA A 18 -17.24 -9.88 -27.04
CA ALA A 18 -16.80 -11.10 -27.70
C ALA A 18 -17.96 -12.03 -28.11
N ARG A 19 -19.14 -11.91 -27.46
CA ARG A 19 -20.39 -12.54 -27.94
C ARG A 19 -21.04 -11.78 -29.09
N LYS A 20 -20.74 -10.49 -29.30
CA LYS A 20 -21.16 -9.70 -30.48
C LYS A 20 -20.23 -9.91 -31.69
N ASN A 21 -18.92 -10.08 -31.48
CA ASN A 21 -17.90 -10.24 -32.52
C ASN A 21 -17.94 -11.58 -33.31
N LYS A 22 -19.07 -12.29 -33.30
CA LYS A 22 -19.39 -13.36 -34.27
C LYS A 22 -20.13 -12.84 -35.51
N LYS A 23 -20.25 -11.53 -35.68
CA LYS A 23 -20.61 -10.84 -36.93
C LYS A 23 -19.56 -9.79 -37.28
N GLU A 24 -19.43 -9.53 -38.57
CA GLU A 24 -18.23 -9.00 -39.21
C GLU A 24 -17.85 -7.55 -38.85
N GLY A 25 -16.53 -7.31 -38.85
CA GLY A 25 -15.92 -6.11 -39.43
C GLY A 25 -16.45 -4.73 -39.06
N GLN A 26 -16.16 -4.24 -37.86
CA GLN A 26 -16.11 -2.79 -37.60
C GLN A 26 -14.83 -2.36 -36.89
N THR A 27 -14.23 -1.29 -37.38
CA THR A 27 -13.03 -0.65 -36.84
C THR A 27 -13.32 0.03 -35.49
N PRO A 28 -12.38 0.02 -34.53
CA PRO A 28 -12.62 0.60 -33.21
C PRO A 28 -12.57 2.14 -33.26
N ASN A 29 -13.74 2.77 -33.32
CA ASN A 29 -13.89 4.21 -33.20
C ASN A 29 -13.56 4.70 -31.78
N PHE A 30 -12.46 5.46 -31.63
CA PHE A 30 -12.06 6.12 -30.38
C PHE A 30 -13.08 7.19 -29.94
N LYS A 31 -14.05 6.82 -29.10
CA LYS A 31 -14.98 7.77 -28.46
C LYS A 31 -14.65 8.01 -26.98
N GLY A 32 -13.90 9.09 -26.73
CA GLY A 32 -13.96 9.87 -25.49
C GLY A 32 -12.97 9.51 -24.37
N GLY A 33 -12.15 10.49 -23.98
CA GLY A 33 -11.19 10.39 -22.87
C GLY A 33 -11.82 10.07 -21.49
N GLY A 34 -13.13 10.28 -21.32
CA GLY A 34 -13.85 9.85 -20.11
C GLY A 34 -13.82 8.34 -19.87
N ASN A 35 -13.75 7.53 -20.94
CA ASN A 35 -13.60 6.07 -20.82
C ASN A 35 -12.19 5.69 -20.31
N LEU A 36 -11.16 6.42 -20.75
CA LEU A 36 -9.78 6.24 -20.29
C LEU A 36 -9.62 6.64 -18.81
N LEU A 37 -10.22 7.76 -18.40
CA LEU A 37 -10.24 8.18 -16.99
C LEU A 37 -10.94 7.15 -16.09
N LEU A 38 -12.09 6.63 -16.53
CA LEU A 38 -12.82 5.59 -15.79
C LEU A 38 -12.00 4.30 -15.66
N GLN A 39 -11.32 3.88 -16.74
CA GLN A 39 -10.39 2.74 -16.71
C GLN A 39 -9.22 2.98 -15.76
N GLY A 40 -8.67 4.21 -15.69
CA GLY A 40 -7.64 4.58 -14.73
C GLY A 40 -8.10 4.53 -13.27
N ILE A 41 -9.34 4.98 -12.98
CA ILE A 41 -9.94 4.89 -11.64
C ILE A 41 -10.16 3.42 -11.24
N GLN A 42 -10.66 2.59 -12.15
CA GLN A 42 -10.80 1.15 -11.94
C GLN A 42 -9.43 0.47 -11.79
N TYR A 43 -8.39 0.93 -12.51
CA TYR A 43 -7.02 0.43 -12.34
C TYR A 43 -6.49 0.73 -10.93
N CYS A 44 -6.79 1.92 -10.39
CA CYS A 44 -6.41 2.28 -9.02
C CYS A 44 -7.09 1.35 -8.00
N GLU A 45 -8.42 1.19 -8.06
CA GLU A 45 -9.16 0.20 -7.27
C GLU A 45 -8.44 -1.18 -7.31
N LYS A 46 -8.09 -1.61 -8.53
CA LYS A 46 -7.53 -2.91 -8.88
C LYS A 46 -6.03 -3.08 -8.64
N VAL A 47 -5.26 -2.07 -8.25
CA VAL A 47 -3.84 -2.23 -7.93
C VAL A 47 -3.51 -1.29 -6.77
N PRO A 48 -3.56 -1.77 -5.50
CA PRO A 48 -3.43 -0.93 -4.32
C PRO A 48 -2.18 -0.05 -4.31
N MET A 49 -1.04 -0.56 -4.79
CA MET A 49 0.19 0.24 -4.90
C MET A 49 0.13 1.32 -5.97
N VAL A 50 -0.62 1.10 -7.06
CA VAL A 50 -0.84 2.16 -8.06
C VAL A 50 -1.93 3.13 -7.61
N ASN A 51 -2.93 2.71 -6.82
CA ASN A 51 -3.79 3.66 -6.09
C ASN A 51 -2.97 4.55 -5.15
N VAL A 52 -2.13 3.96 -4.30
CA VAL A 52 -1.24 4.72 -3.41
C VAL A 52 -0.37 5.67 -4.23
N ALA A 53 0.22 5.20 -5.34
CA ALA A 53 1.05 6.04 -6.20
C ALA A 53 0.31 7.19 -6.88
N VAL A 54 -0.90 6.96 -7.40
CA VAL A 54 -1.73 7.97 -8.04
C VAL A 54 -2.25 8.96 -7.00
N VAL A 55 -2.67 8.51 -5.82
CA VAL A 55 -3.09 9.39 -4.73
C VAL A 55 -1.91 10.24 -4.25
N ASP A 56 -0.74 9.66 -3.99
CA ASP A 56 0.45 10.39 -3.54
C ASP A 56 0.89 11.44 -4.58
N MET A 57 0.92 11.05 -5.85
CA MET A 57 1.23 11.95 -6.97
C MET A 57 0.25 13.12 -7.07
N LEU A 58 -1.05 12.84 -7.08
CA LEU A 58 -2.08 13.87 -7.28
C LEU A 58 -2.34 14.72 -6.03
N SER A 59 -2.17 14.18 -4.82
CA SER A 59 -2.59 14.84 -3.57
C SER A 59 -1.45 15.37 -2.69
N ALA A 60 -0.23 14.85 -2.82
CA ALA A 60 0.92 15.34 -2.05
C ALA A 60 1.98 15.95 -2.97
N ILE A 61 2.44 15.21 -3.98
CA ILE A 61 3.60 15.60 -4.81
C ILE A 61 3.26 16.79 -5.73
N LEU A 62 2.25 16.66 -6.59
CA LEU A 62 1.93 17.68 -7.60
C LEU A 62 1.44 19.02 -7.00
N PRO A 63 0.52 19.07 -6.02
CA PRO A 63 0.08 20.33 -5.43
C PRO A 63 1.25 21.12 -4.82
N ARG A 64 2.15 20.41 -4.14
CA ARG A 64 3.35 21.00 -3.53
C ARG A 64 4.36 21.47 -4.58
N THR A 65 4.61 20.65 -5.60
CA THR A 65 5.45 21.01 -6.76
C THR A 65 4.95 22.30 -7.42
N ILE A 66 3.64 22.44 -7.63
CA ILE A 66 3.04 23.64 -8.24
C ILE A 66 3.24 24.87 -7.34
N VAL A 67 2.98 24.75 -6.03
CA VAL A 67 3.15 25.87 -5.08
C VAL A 67 4.61 26.29 -4.93
N GLU A 68 5.56 25.36 -4.93
CA GLU A 68 7.00 25.67 -4.89
C GLU A 68 7.51 26.20 -6.25
N SER A 69 6.97 25.73 -7.39
CA SER A 69 7.22 26.30 -8.73
C SER A 69 6.77 27.76 -8.88
N MET A 70 5.73 28.20 -8.16
CA MET A 70 5.26 29.59 -8.18
C MET A 70 6.28 30.58 -7.59
N THR A 71 7.24 30.13 -6.79
CA THR A 71 8.33 30.97 -6.27
C THR A 71 9.59 30.84 -7.12
N ASN A 72 9.95 29.64 -7.54
CA ASN A 72 11.05 29.37 -8.47
C ASN A 72 10.87 28.00 -9.15
N TRP A 73 10.99 27.94 -10.48
CA TRP A 73 10.95 26.68 -11.23
C TRP A 73 11.96 25.63 -10.72
N PHE A 74 13.16 26.06 -10.30
CA PHE A 74 14.15 25.17 -9.71
C PHE A 74 13.69 24.61 -8.35
N ALA A 75 13.05 25.42 -7.51
CA ALA A 75 12.49 24.97 -6.22
C ALA A 75 11.36 23.95 -6.46
N GLY A 76 10.47 24.20 -7.42
CA GLY A 76 9.45 23.24 -7.82
C GLY A 76 10.02 21.91 -8.34
N PHE A 77 11.07 21.93 -9.16
CA PHE A 77 11.75 20.70 -9.61
C PHE A 77 12.43 19.95 -8.44
N GLU A 78 13.04 20.67 -7.50
CA GLU A 78 13.61 20.09 -6.29
C GLU A 78 12.51 19.45 -5.42
N ALA A 79 11.37 20.14 -5.23
CA ALA A 79 10.19 19.65 -4.52
C ALA A 79 9.66 18.35 -5.15
N PHE A 80 9.49 18.36 -6.47
CA PHE A 80 9.05 17.19 -7.23
C PHE A 80 9.99 16.01 -7.03
N ARG A 81 11.30 16.20 -7.18
CA ARG A 81 12.32 15.17 -6.97
C ARG A 81 12.29 14.65 -5.53
N ARG A 82 12.24 15.56 -4.54
CA ARG A 82 12.26 15.24 -3.11
C ARG A 82 11.04 14.41 -2.71
N GLU A 83 9.83 14.83 -3.06
CA GLU A 83 8.60 14.11 -2.68
C GLU A 83 8.41 12.82 -3.52
N SER A 84 8.65 12.84 -4.84
CA SER A 84 8.51 11.65 -5.70
C SER A 84 9.52 10.55 -5.38
N SER A 85 10.70 10.86 -4.84
CA SER A 85 11.66 9.84 -4.40
C SER A 85 11.09 8.90 -3.34
N GLY A 86 10.28 9.42 -2.41
CA GLY A 86 9.57 8.63 -1.41
C GLY A 86 8.57 7.68 -2.04
N LEU A 87 7.79 8.15 -3.01
CA LEU A 87 6.87 7.32 -3.78
C LEU A 87 7.59 6.18 -4.51
N VAL A 88 8.66 6.52 -5.23
CA VAL A 88 9.43 5.56 -6.03
C VAL A 88 10.06 4.46 -5.15
N VAL A 89 10.65 4.83 -4.01
CA VAL A 89 11.25 3.87 -3.06
C VAL A 89 10.19 3.04 -2.32
N ASN A 90 9.05 3.63 -1.95
CA ASN A 90 8.01 2.94 -1.18
C ASN A 90 7.18 1.97 -2.03
N CYS A 91 6.89 2.31 -3.30
CA CYS A 91 5.86 1.62 -4.09
C CYS A 91 6.37 0.94 -5.38
N LEU A 92 7.43 1.46 -6.02
CA LEU A 92 7.84 1.04 -7.38
C LEU A 92 9.13 0.22 -7.41
N ILE A 93 10.18 0.70 -6.76
CA ILE A 93 11.48 0.02 -6.63
C ILE A 93 11.40 -1.35 -5.92
N PRO A 94 10.58 -1.57 -4.86
CA PRO A 94 10.51 -2.84 -4.13
C PRO A 94 10.31 -4.06 -5.03
N SER A 95 9.45 -3.91 -6.03
CA SER A 95 9.12 -4.89 -7.05
C SER A 95 10.34 -5.33 -7.86
N LEU A 96 11.14 -4.35 -8.31
CA LEU A 96 12.29 -4.55 -9.18
C LEU A 96 13.48 -5.14 -8.44
N ILE A 97 13.77 -4.66 -7.23
CA ILE A 97 14.83 -5.21 -6.37
C ILE A 97 14.52 -6.67 -6.00
N THR A 98 13.29 -6.94 -5.56
CA THR A 98 12.88 -8.30 -5.17
C THR A 98 12.91 -9.26 -6.37
N LEU A 99 12.50 -8.81 -7.56
CA LEU A 99 12.62 -9.62 -8.79
C LEU A 99 14.08 -9.81 -9.23
N GLY A 100 14.95 -8.82 -9.04
CA GLY A 100 16.39 -8.92 -9.28
C GLY A 100 17.03 -9.99 -8.41
N PHE A 101 16.80 -9.95 -7.10
CA PHE A 101 17.24 -11.01 -6.18
C PHE A 101 16.61 -12.37 -6.53
N ALA A 102 15.35 -12.41 -6.95
CA ALA A 102 14.70 -13.64 -7.38
C ALA A 102 15.44 -14.28 -8.56
N LYS A 103 15.79 -13.50 -9.59
CA LYS A 103 16.53 -13.99 -10.78
C LYS A 103 17.94 -14.43 -10.42
N MET A 104 18.65 -13.66 -9.58
CA MET A 104 20.00 -13.99 -9.10
C MET A 104 20.01 -15.31 -8.29
N LEU A 105 19.06 -15.49 -7.38
CA LEU A 105 18.97 -16.66 -6.50
C LEU A 105 18.32 -17.89 -7.15
N ASN A 106 17.54 -17.73 -8.22
CA ASN A 106 16.83 -18.85 -8.85
C ASN A 106 17.80 -19.96 -9.30
N GLY A 107 18.93 -19.59 -9.93
CA GLY A 107 19.92 -20.56 -10.39
C GLY A 107 20.53 -21.40 -9.26
N SER A 108 20.93 -20.77 -8.15
CA SER A 108 21.56 -21.46 -7.01
C SER A 108 20.56 -22.25 -6.17
N THR A 109 19.35 -21.72 -5.96
CA THR A 109 18.31 -22.39 -5.17
C THR A 109 17.63 -23.53 -5.93
N MET A 110 17.20 -23.30 -7.17
CA MET A 110 16.42 -24.25 -7.96
C MET A 110 17.30 -25.16 -8.84
N GLY A 111 18.50 -24.74 -9.25
CA GLY A 111 19.31 -25.44 -10.25
C GLY A 111 19.62 -26.91 -9.94
N GLY A 112 19.75 -27.25 -8.65
CA GLY A 112 19.90 -28.65 -8.21
C GLY A 112 18.68 -29.56 -8.45
N LEU A 113 17.54 -29.03 -8.91
CA LEU A 113 16.36 -29.80 -9.35
C LEU A 113 16.22 -29.85 -10.88
N GLY A 114 16.98 -29.03 -11.61
CA GLY A 114 16.97 -28.97 -13.07
C GLY A 114 17.42 -27.62 -13.62
N LYS A 115 18.14 -27.61 -14.76
CA LYS A 115 18.72 -26.39 -15.37
C LYS A 115 17.71 -25.40 -15.96
N LYS A 116 16.44 -25.78 -16.13
CA LYS A 116 15.39 -24.99 -16.82
C LYS A 116 14.27 -24.48 -15.90
N ILE A 117 14.38 -24.68 -14.59
CA ILE A 117 13.34 -24.24 -13.63
C ILE A 117 13.49 -22.74 -13.39
N ASP A 118 12.45 -21.96 -13.69
CA ASP A 118 12.35 -20.54 -13.32
C ASP A 118 11.15 -20.31 -12.40
N MET A 119 11.45 -20.00 -11.14
CA MET A 119 10.48 -19.62 -10.11
C MET A 119 10.62 -18.14 -9.72
N SER A 120 11.43 -17.34 -10.42
CA SER A 120 11.71 -15.95 -10.04
C SER A 120 10.44 -15.09 -10.02
N GLU A 121 9.57 -15.27 -11.02
CA GLU A 121 8.28 -14.58 -11.20
C GLU A 121 7.08 -15.33 -10.58
N CYS A 122 7.31 -16.40 -9.80
CA CYS A 122 6.27 -17.01 -8.97
C CYS A 122 6.20 -16.26 -7.62
N TRP A 123 5.00 -15.86 -7.21
CA TRP A 123 4.76 -15.11 -5.97
C TRP A 123 3.90 -15.88 -4.96
N ALA A 124 3.80 -17.20 -5.13
CA ALA A 124 3.28 -18.09 -4.11
C ALA A 124 4.09 -17.92 -2.81
N ASP A 125 3.40 -17.59 -1.73
CA ASP A 125 4.01 -17.52 -0.40
C ASP A 125 4.24 -18.92 0.20
N SER A 126 4.87 -18.97 1.36
CA SER A 126 5.09 -20.23 2.08
C SER A 126 3.82 -21.06 2.30
N SER A 127 2.67 -20.40 2.53
CA SER A 127 1.41 -21.07 2.84
C SER A 127 0.78 -21.71 1.60
N LEU A 128 0.74 -20.99 0.47
CA LEU A 128 0.24 -21.54 -0.79
C LEU A 128 1.15 -22.66 -1.32
N ILE A 129 2.47 -22.55 -1.15
CA ILE A 129 3.42 -23.61 -1.53
C ILE A 129 3.21 -24.88 -0.69
N ASP A 130 3.06 -24.73 0.64
CA ASP A 130 2.83 -25.88 1.50
C ASP A 130 1.47 -26.56 1.22
N GLU A 131 0.43 -25.78 0.94
CA GLU A 131 -0.90 -26.30 0.61
C GLU A 131 -0.94 -26.98 -0.77
N ALA A 132 -0.34 -26.38 -1.80
CA ALA A 132 -0.26 -26.99 -3.13
C ALA A 132 0.49 -28.33 -3.11
N LYS A 133 1.55 -28.43 -2.29
CA LYS A 133 2.26 -29.69 -1.99
C LYS A 133 1.37 -30.68 -1.24
N GLU A 134 0.57 -30.23 -0.27
CA GLU A 134 -0.32 -31.09 0.50
C GLU A 134 -1.45 -31.69 -0.35
N TYR A 135 -2.13 -30.89 -1.19
CA TYR A 135 -3.10 -31.39 -2.16
C TYR A 135 -2.48 -32.38 -3.17
N TYR A 136 -1.27 -32.09 -3.67
CA TYR A 136 -0.57 -33.00 -4.59
C TYR A 136 -0.26 -34.36 -3.93
N ASN A 137 0.14 -34.36 -2.66
CA ASN A 137 0.43 -35.59 -1.93
C ASN A 137 -0.81 -36.40 -1.57
N LYS A 138 -1.91 -35.73 -1.21
CA LYS A 138 -3.21 -36.37 -0.95
C LYS A 138 -3.88 -36.92 -2.21
N SER A 139 -3.48 -36.45 -3.39
CA SER A 139 -4.08 -36.89 -4.65
C SER A 139 -3.83 -38.37 -4.93
N ALA A 140 -4.94 -39.12 -5.09
CA ALA A 140 -4.97 -40.48 -5.61
C ALA A 140 -5.12 -40.54 -7.15
N SER A 141 -5.27 -39.38 -7.81
CA SER A 141 -5.42 -39.30 -9.26
C SER A 141 -4.14 -39.70 -10.00
N SER A 142 -4.28 -40.25 -11.21
CA SER A 142 -3.17 -40.41 -12.15
C SER A 142 -2.60 -39.05 -12.57
N ASP A 143 -3.45 -38.04 -12.72
CA ASP A 143 -3.06 -36.64 -12.87
C ASP A 143 -3.16 -35.88 -11.55
N LYS A 144 -2.15 -36.09 -10.69
CA LYS A 144 -2.01 -35.40 -9.41
C LYS A 144 -1.92 -33.88 -9.52
N VAL A 145 -1.49 -33.32 -10.66
CA VAL A 145 -1.41 -31.86 -10.84
C VAL A 145 -2.77 -31.27 -11.16
N LYS A 146 -3.54 -31.91 -12.06
CA LYS A 146 -4.94 -31.54 -12.29
C LYS A 146 -5.72 -31.59 -10.98
N ASP A 147 -5.63 -32.70 -10.25
CA ASP A 147 -6.39 -32.89 -9.03
C ASP A 147 -5.96 -31.91 -7.92
N ALA A 148 -4.67 -31.62 -7.77
CA ALA A 148 -4.23 -30.58 -6.84
C ALA A 148 -4.75 -29.18 -7.23
N LEU A 149 -4.72 -28.82 -8.52
CA LEU A 149 -5.30 -27.56 -9.02
C LEU A 149 -6.81 -27.51 -8.85
N ARG A 150 -7.51 -28.65 -9.02
CA ARG A 150 -8.95 -28.81 -8.79
C ARG A 150 -9.32 -28.58 -7.34
N ASN A 151 -8.55 -29.15 -6.41
CA ASN A 151 -8.81 -29.02 -4.97
C ASN A 151 -8.47 -27.61 -4.47
N ILE A 152 -7.35 -27.00 -4.91
CA ILE A 152 -7.07 -25.58 -4.67
C ILE A 152 -8.23 -24.71 -5.16
N LEU A 153 -8.70 -24.93 -6.40
CA LEU A 153 -9.81 -24.18 -7.00
C LEU A 153 -11.13 -24.36 -6.25
N GLY A 154 -11.47 -25.60 -5.89
CA GLY A 154 -12.73 -25.94 -5.22
C GLY A 154 -12.81 -25.45 -3.79
N ASP A 155 -11.69 -25.43 -3.07
CA ASP A 155 -11.60 -24.94 -1.70
C ASP A 155 -11.37 -23.41 -1.61
N ILE A 156 -11.32 -22.66 -2.73
CA ILE A 156 -11.38 -21.20 -2.68
C ILE A 156 -12.70 -20.77 -2.02
N GLU A 157 -12.60 -19.94 -0.98
CA GLU A 157 -13.74 -19.31 -0.32
C GLU A 157 -13.63 -17.77 -0.27
N GLY A 158 -14.79 -17.12 -0.38
CA GLY A 158 -14.98 -15.68 -0.27
C GLY A 158 -16.43 -15.34 0.08
N PHE A 159 -16.87 -14.11 -0.23
CA PHE A 159 -18.19 -13.61 0.18
C PHE A 159 -18.92 -12.87 -0.95
N GLU A 160 -20.23 -13.13 -1.10
CA GLU A 160 -21.15 -12.35 -1.92
C GLU A 160 -22.19 -11.67 -0.99
N GLY A 161 -22.05 -10.37 -0.76
CA GLY A 161 -22.85 -9.70 0.26
C GLY A 161 -22.56 -10.32 1.63
N LYS A 162 -23.57 -10.91 2.27
CA LYS A 162 -23.41 -11.63 3.57
C LYS A 162 -23.21 -13.14 3.40
N GLU A 163 -23.34 -13.66 2.19
CA GLU A 163 -23.30 -15.10 1.92
C GLU A 163 -21.84 -15.53 1.73
N LYS A 164 -21.42 -16.56 2.48
CA LYS A 164 -20.11 -17.17 2.28
C LYS A 164 -20.20 -18.14 1.12
N ILE A 165 -19.33 -17.97 0.12
CA ILE A 165 -19.27 -18.81 -1.08
C ILE A 165 -17.99 -19.65 -1.02
N VAL A 166 -18.10 -20.96 -1.17
CA VAL A 166 -16.98 -21.89 -1.40
C VAL A 166 -17.14 -22.44 -2.82
N PHE A 167 -16.06 -22.50 -3.59
CA PHE A 167 -16.17 -22.67 -5.05
C PHE A 167 -16.69 -24.05 -5.46
N LYS A 168 -16.40 -25.09 -4.68
CA LYS A 168 -16.96 -26.45 -4.89
C LYS A 168 -18.46 -26.57 -4.61
N ASP A 169 -19.03 -25.63 -3.85
CA ASP A 169 -20.47 -25.57 -3.58
C ASP A 169 -21.19 -24.66 -4.62
N ALA A 170 -20.43 -23.85 -5.36
CA ALA A 170 -20.93 -22.83 -6.29
C ALA A 170 -20.68 -23.13 -7.78
N LEU A 171 -19.86 -24.14 -8.09
CA LEU A 171 -19.55 -24.64 -9.43
C LEU A 171 -19.94 -26.12 -9.51
N SER A 172 -20.37 -26.59 -10.68
CA SER A 172 -20.62 -28.03 -10.85
C SER A 172 -19.31 -28.83 -10.86
N ALA A 173 -19.39 -30.15 -10.65
CA ALA A 173 -18.21 -31.01 -10.70
C ALA A 173 -17.52 -30.97 -12.07
N GLU A 174 -18.30 -30.95 -13.15
CA GLU A 174 -17.84 -30.84 -14.53
C GLU A 174 -17.19 -29.48 -14.81
N GLU A 175 -17.70 -28.41 -14.20
CA GLU A 175 -17.10 -27.08 -14.29
C GLU A 175 -15.75 -27.00 -13.58
N LEU A 176 -15.66 -27.54 -12.36
CA LEU A 176 -14.39 -27.67 -11.63
C LEU A 176 -13.36 -28.46 -12.44
N ASP A 177 -13.75 -29.61 -12.98
CA ASP A 177 -12.86 -30.46 -13.78
C ASP A 177 -12.39 -29.74 -15.05
N LYS A 178 -13.31 -29.11 -15.79
CA LYS A 178 -13.00 -28.30 -16.98
C LYS A 178 -12.03 -27.15 -16.68
N TYR A 179 -12.18 -26.47 -15.54
CA TYR A 179 -11.26 -25.40 -15.16
C TYR A 179 -9.92 -25.96 -14.70
N ALA A 180 -9.91 -27.05 -13.92
CA ALA A 180 -8.69 -27.74 -13.50
C ALA A 180 -7.87 -28.28 -14.69
N ASP A 181 -8.53 -28.86 -15.70
CA ASP A 181 -7.89 -29.31 -16.95
C ASP A 181 -7.17 -28.16 -17.64
N ARG A 182 -7.86 -27.04 -17.89
CA ARG A 182 -7.27 -25.85 -18.54
C ARG A 182 -6.10 -25.27 -17.73
N LEU A 183 -6.17 -25.30 -16.40
CA LEU A 183 -5.07 -24.86 -15.53
C LEU A 183 -3.87 -25.83 -15.58
N ALA A 184 -4.13 -27.15 -15.63
CA ALA A 184 -3.09 -28.18 -15.74
C ALA A 184 -2.40 -28.15 -17.12
N GLU A 185 -3.15 -27.98 -18.20
CA GLU A 185 -2.62 -27.71 -19.55
C GLU A 185 -1.71 -26.47 -19.58
N LEU A 186 -2.14 -25.38 -18.94
CA LEU A 186 -1.31 -24.17 -18.84
C LEU A 186 -0.02 -24.41 -18.04
N SER A 187 -0.06 -25.23 -16.97
CA SER A 187 1.14 -25.60 -16.21
C SER A 187 2.16 -26.37 -17.07
N ARG A 188 1.66 -27.24 -17.98
CA ARG A 188 2.48 -28.03 -18.92
C ARG A 188 2.97 -27.24 -20.13
N SER A 189 2.35 -26.09 -20.41
CA SER A 189 2.60 -25.33 -21.63
C SER A 189 3.96 -24.63 -21.66
N ASN A 190 4.58 -24.56 -22.84
CA ASN A 190 5.81 -23.78 -23.08
C ASN A 190 5.57 -22.25 -23.14
N LYS A 191 4.38 -21.75 -22.76
CA LYS A 191 4.06 -20.30 -22.79
C LYS A 191 4.95 -19.51 -21.82
N SER A 192 5.21 -18.24 -22.14
CA SER A 192 5.88 -17.32 -21.20
C SER A 192 5.06 -17.13 -19.92
N ASN A 193 5.70 -16.75 -18.81
CA ASN A 193 4.97 -16.42 -17.56
C ASN A 193 3.95 -15.28 -17.75
N LYS A 194 4.24 -14.34 -18.66
CA LYS A 194 3.36 -13.24 -19.04
C LYS A 194 2.10 -13.73 -19.75
N ASP A 195 2.23 -14.67 -20.70
CA ASP A 195 1.10 -15.17 -21.47
C ASP A 195 0.30 -16.23 -20.69
N LEU A 196 0.96 -17.04 -19.86
CA LEU A 196 0.32 -17.88 -18.86
C LEU A 196 -0.59 -17.05 -17.93
N GLY A 197 -0.08 -15.91 -17.43
CA GLY A 197 -0.87 -14.97 -16.63
C GLY A 197 -2.11 -14.44 -17.35
N LYS A 198 -2.02 -14.15 -18.67
CA LYS A 198 -3.18 -13.73 -19.47
C LYS A 198 -4.22 -14.83 -19.63
N GLU A 199 -3.82 -16.08 -19.82
CA GLU A 199 -4.77 -17.19 -20.00
C GLU A 199 -5.46 -17.57 -18.68
N VAL A 200 -4.72 -17.68 -17.58
CA VAL A 200 -5.30 -17.91 -16.24
C VAL A 200 -6.25 -16.77 -15.85
N LYS A 201 -5.97 -15.54 -16.26
CA LYS A 201 -6.88 -14.39 -16.07
C LYS A 201 -8.21 -14.53 -16.81
N LYS A 202 -8.24 -15.13 -18.01
CA LYS A 202 -9.51 -15.46 -18.71
C LYS A 202 -10.29 -16.53 -17.94
N ILE A 203 -9.62 -17.61 -17.52
CA ILE A 203 -10.21 -18.68 -16.71
C ILE A 203 -10.80 -18.11 -15.41
N SER A 204 -10.04 -17.27 -14.72
CA SER A 204 -10.46 -16.59 -13.50
C SER A 204 -11.70 -15.73 -13.74
N ALA A 205 -11.76 -14.96 -14.82
CA ALA A 205 -12.93 -14.15 -15.15
C ALA A 205 -14.20 -15.00 -15.39
N GLU A 206 -14.08 -16.16 -16.04
CA GLU A 206 -15.20 -17.10 -16.21
C GLU A 206 -15.69 -17.68 -14.87
N ILE A 207 -14.77 -17.95 -13.93
CA ILE A 207 -15.10 -18.42 -12.58
C ILE A 207 -15.78 -17.31 -11.77
N VAL A 208 -15.23 -16.09 -11.77
CA VAL A 208 -15.80 -14.90 -11.11
C VAL A 208 -17.20 -14.59 -11.62
N ASP A 209 -17.52 -14.86 -12.90
CA ASP A 209 -18.86 -14.69 -13.46
C ASP A 209 -19.93 -15.56 -12.76
N LYS A 210 -19.54 -16.77 -12.33
CA LYS A 210 -20.43 -17.75 -11.70
C LYS A 210 -20.46 -17.60 -10.17
N THR A 211 -19.28 -17.56 -9.57
CA THR A 211 -19.09 -17.51 -8.11
C THR A 211 -19.32 -16.11 -7.53
N ARG A 212 -19.18 -15.05 -8.36
CA ARG A 212 -19.30 -13.63 -7.99
C ARG A 212 -18.33 -13.16 -6.90
N VAL A 213 -17.29 -13.94 -6.66
CA VAL A 213 -16.17 -13.69 -5.75
C VAL A 213 -14.91 -13.53 -6.57
N ALA A 214 -14.23 -12.40 -6.46
CA ALA A 214 -12.97 -12.11 -7.15
C ALA A 214 -11.82 -11.84 -6.16
N GLU A 215 -12.14 -11.26 -5.01
CA GLU A 215 -11.19 -10.64 -4.09
C GLU A 215 -11.37 -11.11 -2.63
N ASN A 216 -10.39 -10.83 -1.78
CA ASN A 216 -10.38 -11.21 -0.35
C ASN A 216 -10.49 -12.74 -0.13
N VAL A 217 -10.02 -13.53 -1.08
CA VAL A 217 -10.15 -14.99 -1.05
C VAL A 217 -9.15 -15.69 -0.14
N LYS A 218 -9.58 -16.80 0.43
CA LYS A 218 -8.74 -17.74 1.18
C LYS A 218 -9.08 -19.17 0.81
N ILE A 219 -8.24 -20.13 1.22
CA ILE A 219 -8.55 -21.56 1.04
C ILE A 219 -9.26 -22.07 2.31
N ALA A 220 -10.34 -22.81 2.12
CA ALA A 220 -11.23 -23.31 3.16
C ALA A 220 -10.57 -24.38 4.04
N GLY A 221 -10.99 -24.48 5.31
CA GLY A 221 -10.66 -25.61 6.20
C GLY A 221 -9.22 -25.70 6.73
N ILE A 222 -8.30 -24.82 6.30
CA ILE A 222 -6.87 -24.94 6.63
C ILE A 222 -6.48 -24.15 7.89
N LYS A 223 -5.65 -24.77 8.75
CA LYS A 223 -5.13 -24.19 10.00
C LYS A 223 -4.23 -22.97 9.78
N ASN A 224 -3.39 -23.01 8.75
CA ASN A 224 -2.53 -21.91 8.32
C ASN A 224 -3.23 -21.13 7.19
N GLU A 225 -3.90 -20.04 7.54
CA GLU A 225 -4.84 -19.33 6.66
C GLU A 225 -4.18 -18.81 5.35
N VAL A 226 -4.24 -19.61 4.28
CA VAL A 226 -3.77 -19.24 2.93
C VAL A 226 -4.65 -18.11 2.40
N LYS A 227 -4.07 -16.93 2.19
CA LYS A 227 -4.77 -15.74 1.66
C LYS A 227 -4.11 -15.27 0.39
N ALA A 228 -4.91 -15.15 -0.66
CA ALA A 228 -4.52 -14.36 -1.81
C ALA A 228 -5.28 -13.04 -1.81
N SER A 229 -4.73 -12.07 -2.54
CA SER A 229 -5.50 -10.89 -2.91
C SER A 229 -6.74 -11.31 -3.72
N SER A 230 -6.60 -12.26 -4.63
CA SER A 230 -7.65 -12.59 -5.59
C SER A 230 -7.58 -14.03 -6.10
N VAL A 231 -8.68 -14.46 -6.72
CA VAL A 231 -8.77 -15.72 -7.47
C VAL A 231 -7.65 -15.79 -8.52
N ASN A 232 -7.49 -14.74 -9.34
CA ASN A 232 -6.47 -14.72 -10.38
C ASN A 232 -5.04 -14.82 -9.83
N GLY A 233 -4.72 -14.13 -8.73
CA GLY A 233 -3.40 -14.24 -8.09
C GLY A 233 -3.14 -15.66 -7.61
N MET A 234 -4.10 -16.24 -6.86
CA MET A 234 -4.00 -17.61 -6.34
C MET A 234 -3.82 -18.64 -7.47
N LEU A 235 -4.61 -18.56 -8.53
CA LEU A 235 -4.54 -19.50 -9.65
C LEU A 235 -3.27 -19.31 -10.49
N VAL A 236 -2.83 -18.07 -10.76
CA VAL A 236 -1.59 -17.82 -11.54
C VAL A 236 -0.38 -18.39 -10.81
N ASP A 237 -0.26 -18.15 -9.51
CA ASP A 237 0.89 -18.62 -8.75
C ASP A 237 0.84 -20.13 -8.48
N SER A 238 -0.35 -20.72 -8.33
CA SER A 238 -0.53 -22.19 -8.29
C SER A 238 -0.11 -22.85 -9.61
N VAL A 239 -0.54 -22.33 -10.75
CA VAL A 239 -0.15 -22.85 -12.08
C VAL A 239 1.35 -22.67 -12.33
N LYS A 240 1.95 -21.54 -11.93
CA LYS A 240 3.41 -21.33 -12.00
C LYS A 240 4.18 -22.31 -11.11
N PHE A 241 3.70 -22.57 -9.89
CA PHE A 241 4.29 -23.54 -8.97
C PHE A 241 4.31 -24.95 -9.61
N PHE A 242 3.17 -25.41 -10.12
CA PHE A 242 3.11 -26.72 -10.77
C PHE A 242 3.88 -26.79 -12.10
N LYS A 243 3.96 -25.70 -12.86
CA LYS A 243 4.82 -25.59 -14.04
C LYS A 243 6.30 -25.77 -13.69
N GLY A 244 6.78 -25.01 -12.69
CA GLY A 244 8.14 -25.15 -12.20
C GLY A 244 8.42 -26.59 -11.72
N PHE A 245 7.48 -27.18 -10.99
CA PHE A 245 7.56 -28.56 -10.51
C PHE A 245 7.61 -29.59 -11.64
N GLN A 246 6.78 -29.45 -12.68
CA GLN A 246 6.79 -30.32 -13.86
C GLN A 246 8.07 -30.17 -14.70
N SER A 247 8.72 -29.00 -14.66
CA SER A 247 9.98 -28.75 -15.38
C SER A 247 11.25 -29.31 -14.70
N ARG A 248 11.12 -29.97 -13.54
CA ARG A 248 12.25 -30.59 -12.81
C ARG A 248 12.75 -31.85 -13.50
N SER A 249 14.06 -32.08 -13.42
CA SER A 249 14.69 -33.35 -13.84
C SER A 249 14.92 -34.31 -12.68
N GLN A 250 14.92 -33.82 -11.42
CA GLN A 250 15.15 -34.64 -10.23
C GLN A 250 14.52 -34.01 -8.97
N GLY A 251 14.43 -34.78 -7.89
CA GLY A 251 13.87 -34.38 -6.59
C GLY A 251 12.35 -34.52 -6.49
N THR A 252 11.85 -34.56 -5.25
CA THR A 252 10.43 -34.76 -4.96
C THR A 252 9.65 -33.44 -4.90
N ILE A 253 8.34 -33.50 -4.65
CA ILE A 253 7.51 -32.31 -4.40
C ILE A 253 7.89 -31.63 -3.07
N GLU A 254 8.37 -32.38 -2.07
CA GLU A 254 8.91 -31.85 -0.82
C GLU A 254 10.19 -31.06 -1.07
N ASP A 255 11.11 -31.56 -1.90
CA ASP A 255 12.33 -30.83 -2.28
C ASP A 255 12.02 -29.56 -3.07
N PHE A 256 11.10 -29.67 -4.03
CA PHE A 256 10.65 -28.54 -4.84
C PHE A 256 9.95 -27.47 -4.00
N ALA A 257 9.03 -27.86 -3.12
CA ALA A 257 8.36 -26.96 -2.18
C ALA A 257 9.35 -26.32 -1.20
N ARG A 258 10.28 -27.09 -0.63
CA ARG A 258 11.32 -26.59 0.28
C ARG A 258 12.22 -25.55 -0.40
N LYS A 259 12.70 -25.82 -1.62
CA LYS A 259 13.52 -24.87 -2.40
C LYS A 259 12.73 -23.63 -2.85
N SER A 260 11.47 -23.80 -3.25
CA SER A 260 10.58 -22.68 -3.59
C SER A 260 10.32 -21.77 -2.39
N LYS A 261 10.07 -22.33 -1.20
CA LYS A 261 9.92 -21.56 0.06
C LYS A 261 11.21 -20.82 0.44
N ASN A 262 12.36 -21.46 0.26
CA ASN A 262 13.65 -20.80 0.49
C ASN A 262 13.87 -19.64 -0.48
N LEU A 263 13.52 -19.79 -1.76
CA LEU A 263 13.61 -18.72 -2.76
C LEU A 263 12.67 -17.55 -2.44
N VAL A 264 11.39 -17.77 -2.13
CA VAL A 264 10.46 -16.68 -1.81
C VAL A 264 10.86 -15.93 -0.52
N ARG A 265 11.33 -16.65 0.50
CA ARG A 265 11.87 -16.05 1.73
C ARG A 265 13.14 -15.26 1.49
N ALA A 266 14.10 -15.82 0.75
CA ALA A 266 15.37 -15.16 0.47
C ALA A 266 15.19 -13.92 -0.41
N LYS A 267 14.41 -13.98 -1.50
CA LYS A 267 14.15 -12.79 -2.35
C LYS A 267 13.45 -11.69 -1.57
N SER A 268 12.47 -12.04 -0.72
CA SER A 268 11.71 -11.07 0.08
C SER A 268 12.55 -10.46 1.20
N GLY A 269 13.33 -11.28 1.90
CA GLY A 269 14.23 -10.85 2.98
C GLY A 269 15.34 -9.94 2.47
N LEU A 270 16.04 -10.34 1.40
CA LEU A 270 17.07 -9.50 0.77
C LEU A 270 16.48 -8.24 0.13
N GLY A 271 15.31 -8.36 -0.50
CA GLY A 271 14.56 -7.20 -1.00
C GLY A 271 14.34 -6.16 0.11
N LEU A 272 13.70 -6.56 1.21
CA LEU A 272 13.47 -5.67 2.36
C LEU A 272 14.76 -5.18 3.01
N ALA A 273 15.80 -6.01 3.09
CA ALA A 273 17.11 -5.63 3.63
C ALA A 273 17.81 -4.53 2.81
N VAL A 274 17.48 -4.36 1.54
CA VAL A 274 17.93 -3.22 0.71
C VAL A 274 16.92 -2.06 0.73
N ILE A 275 15.62 -2.35 0.62
CA ILE A 275 14.57 -1.34 0.56
C ILE A 275 14.49 -0.53 1.86
N LEU A 276 14.59 -1.15 3.04
CA LEU A 276 14.43 -0.45 4.31
C LEU A 276 15.57 0.55 4.58
N PRO A 277 16.86 0.22 4.37
CA PRO A 277 17.94 1.22 4.41
C PRO A 277 17.78 2.33 3.35
N LEU A 278 17.30 2.03 2.14
CA LEU A 278 17.01 3.06 1.13
C LEU A 278 15.89 4.00 1.58
N ALA A 279 14.79 3.45 2.11
CA ALA A 279 13.68 4.19 2.69
C ALA A 279 14.13 5.13 3.83
N ILE A 280 14.95 4.60 4.76
CA ILE A 280 15.48 5.37 5.89
C ILE A 280 16.44 6.47 5.40
N SER A 281 17.34 6.16 4.47
CA SER A 281 18.34 7.11 3.95
C SER A 281 17.78 8.15 2.98
N MET A 282 16.60 7.95 2.40
CA MET A 282 16.03 8.81 1.36
C MET A 282 15.97 10.30 1.77
N GLN A 283 15.62 10.61 3.02
CA GLN A 283 15.60 12.00 3.51
C GLN A 283 17.02 12.61 3.53
N TYR A 284 18.02 11.87 4.00
CA TYR A 284 19.41 12.33 4.04
C TYR A 284 19.99 12.52 2.63
N ILE A 285 19.73 11.56 1.73
CA ILE A 285 20.10 11.65 0.31
C ILE A 285 19.46 12.89 -0.32
N ASN A 286 18.17 13.14 -0.06
CA ASN A 286 17.47 14.31 -0.58
C ASN A 286 18.07 15.63 -0.08
N ARG A 287 18.31 15.75 1.23
CA ARG A 287 18.94 16.94 1.83
C ARG A 287 20.37 17.16 1.31
N TRP A 288 21.14 16.09 1.09
CA TRP A 288 22.49 16.18 0.51
C TRP A 288 22.47 16.65 -0.95
N ILE A 289 21.58 16.11 -1.79
CA ILE A 289 21.42 16.58 -3.17
C ILE A 289 20.98 18.04 -3.18
N THR A 290 19.99 18.42 -2.35
CA THR A 290 19.52 19.80 -2.22
C THR A 290 20.67 20.74 -1.85
N GLY A 291 21.40 20.46 -0.77
CA GLY A 291 22.52 21.32 -0.33
C GLY A 291 23.66 21.41 -1.35
N LYS A 292 23.92 20.33 -2.12
CA LYS A 292 24.93 20.33 -3.17
C LYS A 292 24.55 21.19 -4.39
N VAL A 293 23.26 21.29 -4.72
CA VAL A 293 22.79 22.04 -5.90
C VAL A 293 22.37 23.48 -5.54
N SER A 294 21.84 23.73 -4.34
CA SER A 294 21.44 25.07 -3.88
C SER A 294 22.58 25.88 -3.24
N GLY A 295 23.63 25.21 -2.73
CA GLY A 295 24.71 25.85 -1.96
C GLY A 295 24.31 26.27 -0.53
N VAL A 296 23.05 26.04 -0.13
CA VAL A 296 22.49 26.49 1.16
C VAL A 296 22.21 25.29 2.06
N LYS A 297 22.60 25.38 3.34
CA LYS A 297 22.27 24.40 4.38
C LYS A 297 21.01 24.84 5.16
N GLY A 298 20.17 23.88 5.54
CA GLY A 298 18.97 24.10 6.35
C GLY A 298 17.79 23.22 5.91
N ALA A 299 16.60 23.53 6.42
CA ALA A 299 15.33 23.00 5.92
C ALA A 299 14.59 24.12 5.13
N PRO A 300 14.11 23.88 3.90
CA PRO A 300 13.44 24.90 3.07
C PRO A 300 11.98 25.17 3.50
N ILE A 301 11.72 25.12 4.81
CA ILE A 301 10.40 25.35 5.43
C ILE A 301 10.24 26.81 5.88
N TYR A 302 11.34 27.51 6.12
CA TYR A 302 11.35 28.90 6.57
C TYR A 302 11.46 29.88 5.40
N ASP A 303 10.71 30.98 5.45
CA ASP A 303 10.67 32.02 4.41
C ASP A 303 12.01 32.81 4.29
N ASP A 304 12.96 32.59 5.21
CA ASP A 304 14.32 33.16 5.24
C ASP A 304 15.43 32.18 4.81
N PHE A 305 15.07 31.01 4.27
CA PHE A 305 16.02 30.07 3.69
C PHE A 305 16.95 30.80 2.68
N ALA A 306 18.27 30.60 2.84
CA ALA A 306 19.37 31.34 2.21
C ALA A 306 19.84 32.67 2.86
N LYS A 307 19.19 33.18 3.93
CA LYS A 307 19.61 34.43 4.63
C LYS A 307 20.53 34.23 5.86
N GLY A 308 21.25 33.11 5.90
CA GLY A 308 22.49 32.98 6.68
C GLY A 308 22.41 33.27 8.19
N LYS A 309 21.76 32.38 8.96
CA LYS A 309 22.12 32.14 10.36
C LYS A 309 22.18 30.64 10.63
N ASP A 310 23.40 30.09 10.60
CA ASP A 310 23.66 28.75 11.12
C ASP A 310 23.37 28.70 12.63
N ASN A 311 22.98 27.51 13.11
CA ASN A 311 22.80 27.11 14.52
C ASN A 311 21.45 27.51 15.19
N ILE A 312 20.41 26.72 14.91
CA ILE A 312 19.26 26.58 15.82
C ILE A 312 19.61 25.50 16.87
N GLU A 313 19.53 25.84 18.15
CA GLU A 313 19.73 24.97 19.34
C GLU A 313 21.12 24.28 19.49
N GLN A 314 22.16 25.04 19.90
CA GLN A 314 23.41 24.44 20.40
C GLN A 314 23.35 23.93 21.87
N ASP A 315 22.36 24.36 22.65
CA ASP A 315 22.17 24.00 24.07
C ASP A 315 21.92 22.48 24.29
N PRO A 316 22.67 21.81 25.19
CA PRO A 316 22.42 20.43 25.59
C PRO A 316 20.99 20.12 26.06
N ALA A 317 20.35 21.01 26.83
CA ALA A 317 19.00 20.77 27.34
C ALA A 317 17.95 20.84 26.21
N ALA A 318 18.13 21.78 25.28
CA ALA A 318 17.34 21.87 24.06
C ALA A 318 17.46 20.60 23.20
N LYS A 319 18.68 20.06 23.03
CA LYS A 319 18.98 18.81 22.30
C LYS A 319 18.37 17.57 22.97
N GLU A 320 18.43 17.46 24.29
CA GLU A 320 17.79 16.34 25.02
C GLU A 320 16.25 16.38 24.88
N GLY A 321 15.67 17.58 24.99
CA GLY A 321 14.24 17.79 24.76
C GLY A 321 13.81 17.44 23.32
N LEU A 322 14.61 17.82 22.32
CA LEU A 322 14.38 17.43 20.92
C LEU A 322 14.47 15.92 20.72
N LEU A 323 15.47 15.24 21.30
CA LEU A 323 15.62 13.79 21.20
C LEU A 323 14.42 13.04 21.80
N LYS A 324 13.94 13.46 22.98
CA LYS A 324 12.72 12.91 23.60
C LYS A 324 11.51 13.07 22.69
N GLN A 325 11.33 14.25 22.10
CA GLN A 325 10.23 14.49 21.15
C GLN A 325 10.36 13.63 19.88
N LYS A 326 11.57 13.47 19.31
CA LYS A 326 11.81 12.61 18.14
C LYS A 326 11.38 11.17 18.42
N ILE A 327 11.72 10.62 19.59
CA ILE A 327 11.29 9.29 20.01
C ILE A 327 9.76 9.21 20.06
N ILE A 328 9.09 10.18 20.69
CA ILE A 328 7.61 10.21 20.76
C ILE A 328 6.98 10.26 19.36
N SER A 329 7.46 11.15 18.48
CA SER A 329 6.98 11.25 17.09
C SER A 329 7.15 9.93 16.32
N ILE A 330 8.34 9.33 16.35
CA ILE A 330 8.63 8.04 15.71
C ILE A 330 7.74 6.93 16.29
N SER A 331 7.57 6.87 17.62
CA SER A 331 6.69 5.91 18.27
C SER A 331 5.22 6.10 17.86
N SER A 332 4.75 7.35 17.70
CA SER A 332 3.39 7.62 17.23
C SER A 332 3.18 7.18 15.77
N MET A 333 4.18 7.39 14.91
CA MET A 333 4.16 6.94 13.51
C MET A 333 4.10 5.41 13.42
N ILE A 334 4.93 4.71 14.22
CA ILE A 334 4.88 3.24 14.35
C ILE A 334 3.52 2.79 14.90
N GLY A 335 2.98 3.48 15.90
CA GLY A 335 1.66 3.19 16.48
C GLY A 335 0.53 3.28 15.46
N VAL A 336 0.46 4.38 14.70
CA VAL A 336 -0.51 4.56 13.61
C VAL A 336 -0.36 3.48 12.54
N SER A 337 0.87 3.11 12.20
CA SER A 337 1.15 2.02 11.25
C SER A 337 0.61 0.68 11.74
N LEU A 338 0.97 0.25 12.95
CA LEU A 338 0.49 -1.00 13.56
C LEU A 338 -1.04 -1.03 13.70
N LEU A 339 -1.66 0.09 14.09
CA LEU A 339 -3.11 0.24 14.14
C LEU A 339 -3.75 0.09 12.75
N SER A 340 -3.16 0.66 11.70
CA SER A 340 -3.66 0.55 10.32
C SER A 340 -3.60 -0.87 9.75
N MET A 341 -2.63 -1.69 10.21
CA MET A 341 -2.52 -3.10 9.83
C MET A 341 -3.59 -3.97 10.51
N MET A 342 -4.07 -3.56 11.69
CA MET A 342 -5.07 -4.25 12.52
C MET A 342 -4.71 -5.70 12.88
N LYS A 343 -3.43 -6.07 12.82
CA LYS A 343 -2.91 -7.43 13.08
C LYS A 343 -1.48 -7.36 13.61
N LYS A 344 -1.07 -8.36 14.39
CA LYS A 344 0.32 -8.47 14.85
C LYS A 344 1.23 -8.72 13.63
N PRO A 345 2.37 -8.02 13.49
CA PRO A 345 3.35 -8.32 12.46
C PRO A 345 3.85 -9.77 12.57
N THR A 346 3.96 -10.46 11.44
CA THR A 346 4.55 -11.80 11.37
C THR A 346 5.54 -11.88 10.20
N LEU A 347 6.50 -12.82 10.25
CA LEU A 347 7.48 -12.99 9.17
C LEU A 347 6.81 -13.30 7.81
N GLY A 348 5.67 -14.00 7.81
CA GLY A 348 4.89 -14.26 6.58
C GLY A 348 4.21 -13.02 5.98
N MET A 349 4.15 -11.89 6.70
CA MET A 349 3.74 -10.59 6.13
C MET A 349 4.88 -9.90 5.37
N LEU A 350 6.12 -10.36 5.54
CA LEU A 350 7.29 -9.83 4.85
C LEU A 350 7.57 -10.56 3.52
N GLU A 351 6.94 -11.72 3.28
CA GLU A 351 7.00 -12.44 2.00
C GLU A 351 6.20 -11.70 0.91
N PHE A 352 6.83 -11.40 -0.24
CA PHE A 352 6.16 -10.76 -1.38
C PHE A 352 5.18 -11.71 -2.06
N LYS A 353 3.89 -11.39 -1.97
CA LYS A 353 2.76 -12.15 -2.55
C LYS A 353 2.29 -11.62 -3.92
N GLY A 354 3.17 -10.92 -4.61
CA GLY A 354 2.90 -10.35 -5.92
C GLY A 354 4.11 -9.55 -6.42
N MET A 355 4.01 -9.05 -7.65
CA MET A 355 5.05 -8.18 -8.23
C MET A 355 5.25 -6.92 -7.39
N PHE A 356 4.16 -6.31 -6.93
CA PHE A 356 4.17 -5.14 -6.04
C PHE A 356 4.15 -5.55 -4.56
N PRO A 357 4.70 -4.73 -3.65
CA PRO A 357 4.57 -4.96 -2.22
C PRO A 357 3.08 -5.02 -1.82
N THR A 358 2.76 -5.90 -0.88
CA THR A 358 1.44 -5.92 -0.24
C THR A 358 1.21 -4.62 0.54
N MET A 359 -0.05 -4.28 0.83
CA MET A 359 -0.38 -3.09 1.65
C MET A 359 0.38 -3.05 2.98
N ASP A 360 0.65 -4.20 3.59
CA ASP A 360 1.37 -4.28 4.86
C ASP A 360 2.87 -4.04 4.70
N GLN A 361 3.49 -4.58 3.64
CA GLN A 361 4.88 -4.28 3.31
C GLN A 361 5.04 -2.79 2.97
N ALA A 362 4.12 -2.22 2.20
CA ALA A 362 4.11 -0.79 1.87
C ALA A 362 3.93 0.08 3.12
N ARG A 363 3.01 -0.27 4.03
CA ARG A 363 2.89 0.38 5.34
C ARG A 363 4.21 0.34 6.11
N VAL A 364 4.87 -0.81 6.21
CA VAL A 364 6.17 -0.95 6.92
C VAL A 364 7.27 -0.10 6.26
N ILE A 365 7.44 -0.20 4.94
CA ILE A 365 8.46 0.56 4.18
C ILE A 365 8.21 2.07 4.34
N SER A 366 6.98 2.54 4.16
CA SER A 366 6.63 3.95 4.33
C SER A 366 6.76 4.42 5.77
N THR A 367 6.47 3.57 6.77
CA THR A 367 6.72 3.89 8.18
C THR A 367 8.21 4.17 8.40
N ALA A 368 9.11 3.41 7.78
CA ALA A 368 10.54 3.68 7.84
C ALA A 368 10.91 5.01 7.17
N THR A 369 10.33 5.32 5.99
CA THR A 369 10.52 6.59 5.25
C THR A 369 9.95 7.82 5.98
N PHE A 370 8.88 7.67 6.74
CA PHE A 370 8.28 8.76 7.54
C PHE A 370 8.97 8.92 8.89
N ALA A 371 9.31 7.82 9.57
CA ALA A 371 10.08 7.85 10.82
C ALA A 371 11.49 8.43 10.62
N SER A 372 12.15 8.15 9.49
CA SER A 372 13.45 8.74 9.19
C SER A 372 13.39 10.25 8.98
N ARG A 373 12.30 10.78 8.39
CA ARG A 373 12.06 12.23 8.33
C ARG A 373 11.93 12.86 9.71
N MET A 374 11.20 12.23 10.62
CA MET A 374 11.09 12.69 12.01
C MET A 374 12.45 12.62 12.75
N ALA A 375 13.24 11.57 12.52
CA ALA A 375 14.59 11.46 13.07
C ALA A 375 15.55 12.55 12.52
N ALA A 376 15.40 12.91 11.24
CA ALA A 376 16.25 13.84 10.51
C ALA A 376 15.83 15.32 10.60
N ALA A 377 14.81 15.66 11.41
CA ALA A 377 14.44 17.04 11.69
C ALA A 377 15.50 17.75 12.56
N ASP A 378 15.83 18.99 12.26
CA ASP A 378 16.88 19.74 12.97
C ASP A 378 16.36 20.42 14.25
N ASP A 379 15.08 20.81 14.28
CA ASP A 379 14.47 21.54 15.40
C ASP A 379 13.05 21.04 15.77
N LYS A 380 12.51 21.54 16.89
CA LYS A 380 11.21 21.13 17.45
C LYS A 380 9.99 21.55 16.61
N ASN A 381 10.11 22.63 15.83
CA ASN A 381 9.06 23.10 14.93
C ASN A 381 9.04 22.26 13.65
N GLU A 382 10.20 22.01 13.03
CA GLU A 382 10.32 21.07 11.90
C GLU A 382 9.80 19.69 12.31
N LEU A 383 10.19 19.19 13.48
CA LEU A 383 9.71 17.92 14.00
C LEU A 383 8.18 17.89 14.17
N ALA A 384 7.59 18.93 14.78
CA ALA A 384 6.15 19.00 15.00
C ALA A 384 5.37 19.06 13.67
N GLU A 385 5.85 19.83 12.69
CA GLU A 385 5.28 19.87 11.35
C GLU A 385 5.42 18.51 10.66
N SER A 386 6.62 17.93 10.63
CA SER A 386 6.89 16.64 9.99
C SER A 386 6.04 15.53 10.60
N THR A 387 5.85 15.55 11.93
CA THR A 387 5.01 14.57 12.64
C THR A 387 3.56 14.64 12.18
N VAL A 388 2.93 15.83 12.22
CA VAL A 388 1.53 16.00 11.81
C VAL A 388 1.34 15.69 10.33
N ARG A 389 2.22 16.24 9.48
CA ARG A 389 2.17 16.05 8.02
C ARG A 389 2.32 14.58 7.66
N ASP A 390 3.39 13.93 8.11
CA ASP A 390 3.73 12.57 7.66
C ASP A 390 2.74 11.52 8.23
N ILE A 391 2.20 11.72 9.44
CA ILE A 391 1.08 10.91 9.95
C ILE A 391 -0.17 11.10 9.10
N ALA A 392 -0.50 12.34 8.73
CA ALA A 392 -1.67 12.62 7.89
C ALA A 392 -1.50 12.03 6.47
N THR A 393 -0.33 12.21 5.84
CA THR A 393 0.02 11.60 4.55
C THR A 393 -0.07 10.08 4.60
N PHE A 394 0.55 9.42 5.59
CA PHE A 394 0.42 7.98 5.77
C PHE A 394 -1.05 7.56 5.92
N SER A 395 -1.82 8.29 6.73
CA SER A 395 -3.22 7.97 6.99
C SER A 395 -4.08 8.12 5.73
N GLY A 396 -3.89 9.19 4.95
CA GLY A 396 -4.52 9.42 3.67
C GLY A 396 -4.26 8.28 2.68
N LEU A 397 -2.98 7.94 2.48
CA LEU A 397 -2.55 6.92 1.53
C LEU A 397 -2.98 5.49 1.90
N TYR A 398 -2.94 5.10 3.19
CA TYR A 398 -3.02 3.70 3.60
C TYR A 398 -4.32 3.23 4.25
N PHE A 399 -5.25 4.14 4.62
CA PHE A 399 -6.56 3.74 5.15
C PHE A 399 -7.70 4.78 5.10
N LEU A 400 -7.45 6.09 5.20
CA LEU A 400 -8.54 7.09 5.28
C LEU A 400 -9.35 7.15 3.98
N GLY A 401 -8.69 7.16 2.81
CA GLY A 401 -9.37 7.09 1.53
C GLY A 401 -10.21 5.83 1.35
N ASP A 402 -9.80 4.70 1.92
CA ASP A 402 -10.55 3.44 1.88
C ASP A 402 -11.80 3.47 2.78
N TYR A 403 -11.76 4.22 3.89
CA TYR A 403 -12.97 4.49 4.68
C TYR A 403 -13.93 5.45 3.96
N ALA A 404 -13.42 6.40 3.18
CA ALA A 404 -14.25 7.26 2.32
C ALA A 404 -14.92 6.46 1.19
N ASP A 405 -14.17 5.57 0.51
CA ASP A 405 -14.70 4.61 -0.47
C ASP A 405 -15.83 3.76 0.13
N LYS A 406 -15.60 3.17 1.31
CA LYS A 406 -16.60 2.38 2.03
C LYS A 406 -17.81 3.22 2.47
N GLY A 407 -17.60 4.46 2.90
CA GLY A 407 -18.67 5.38 3.27
C GLY A 407 -19.59 5.69 2.10
N ALA A 408 -19.01 6.03 0.94
CA ALA A 408 -19.74 6.25 -0.31
C ALA A 408 -20.50 5.00 -0.76
N ALA A 409 -19.85 3.82 -0.73
CA ALA A 409 -20.50 2.55 -1.05
C ALA A 409 -21.68 2.24 -0.10
N THR A 410 -21.53 2.49 1.21
CA THR A 410 -22.60 2.32 2.21
C THR A 410 -23.79 3.25 1.94
N LEU A 411 -23.54 4.50 1.54
CA LEU A 411 -24.59 5.46 1.19
C LEU A 411 -25.30 5.08 -0.12
N ILE A 412 -24.56 4.67 -1.14
CA ILE A 412 -25.11 4.25 -2.43
C ILE A 412 -25.94 2.97 -2.31
N GLU A 413 -25.50 1.99 -1.51
CA GLU A 413 -26.26 0.77 -1.27
C GLU A 413 -27.60 1.07 -0.59
N LYS A 414 -27.63 2.00 0.38
CA LYS A 414 -28.87 2.47 1.03
C LYS A 414 -29.78 3.29 0.14
N THR A 415 -29.24 4.17 -0.72
CA THR A 415 -30.03 5.15 -1.49
C THR A 415 -30.43 4.68 -2.88
N LYS A 416 -29.61 3.82 -3.51
CA LYS A 416 -29.82 3.32 -4.89
C LYS A 416 -30.09 1.82 -4.95
N GLY A 417 -29.97 1.09 -3.83
CA GLY A 417 -30.24 -0.36 -3.77
C GLY A 417 -29.26 -1.22 -4.56
N VAL A 418 -28.09 -0.69 -4.92
CA VAL A 418 -27.02 -1.41 -5.62
C VAL A 418 -26.06 -1.98 -4.59
N ARG A 419 -25.87 -3.31 -4.56
CA ARG A 419 -24.95 -3.94 -3.61
C ARG A 419 -23.51 -3.68 -4.00
N LEU A 420 -22.80 -2.92 -3.17
CA LEU A 420 -21.40 -2.55 -3.32
C LEU A 420 -20.55 -3.04 -2.14
N LEU A 421 -21.15 -3.69 -1.14
CA LEU A 421 -20.46 -4.21 0.04
C LEU A 421 -20.50 -5.75 0.11
N ASN A 422 -19.42 -6.31 0.67
CA ASN A 422 -19.32 -7.68 1.16
C ASN A 422 -19.13 -7.63 2.68
N ASP A 423 -19.78 -8.52 3.42
CA ASP A 423 -19.67 -8.66 4.87
C ASP A 423 -19.00 -10.00 5.19
N THR A 424 -17.77 -9.96 5.70
CA THR A 424 -16.93 -11.16 5.87
C THR A 424 -17.19 -11.91 7.17
N LYS A 425 -18.10 -11.43 8.03
CA LYS A 425 -18.53 -12.11 9.26
C LYS A 425 -20.01 -11.82 9.58
N PRO A 426 -20.73 -12.75 10.22
CA PRO A 426 -22.03 -12.41 10.79
C PRO A 426 -21.86 -11.45 11.98
N LEU A 427 -22.57 -10.32 11.96
CA LEU A 427 -22.74 -9.47 13.12
C LEU A 427 -23.75 -10.10 14.09
N LYS A 428 -23.49 -10.04 15.41
CA LYS A 428 -24.46 -10.48 16.41
C LYS A 428 -25.74 -9.62 16.39
N ALA A 429 -26.89 -10.22 16.68
CA ALA A 429 -28.18 -9.54 16.62
C ALA A 429 -28.32 -8.39 17.64
N ASP A 430 -27.69 -8.55 18.81
CA ASP A 430 -27.67 -7.63 19.95
C ASP A 430 -26.54 -6.58 19.88
N ALA A 431 -25.73 -6.57 18.82
CA ALA A 431 -24.51 -5.76 18.74
C ALA A 431 -24.78 -4.26 18.97
N ASN A 432 -24.02 -3.66 19.88
CA ASN A 432 -24.15 -2.24 20.21
C ASN A 432 -23.56 -1.32 19.12
N VAL A 433 -23.69 0.00 19.27
CA VAL A 433 -23.23 0.99 18.26
C VAL A 433 -21.72 0.90 17.99
N PHE A 434 -20.91 0.65 19.02
CA PHE A 434 -19.45 0.53 18.92
C PHE A 434 -19.04 -0.78 18.24
N GLU A 435 -19.74 -1.88 18.53
CA GLU A 435 -19.55 -3.16 17.84
C GLU A 435 -19.96 -3.07 16.37
N LYS A 436 -21.09 -2.44 16.07
CA LYS A 436 -21.54 -2.12 14.70
C LYS A 436 -20.52 -1.29 13.94
N PHE A 437 -19.94 -0.27 14.58
CA PHE A 437 -18.87 0.54 13.99
C PHE A 437 -17.61 -0.30 13.73
N TRP A 438 -17.13 -1.06 14.70
CA TRP A 438 -15.93 -1.90 14.52
C TRP A 438 -16.11 -3.02 13.51
N HIS A 439 -17.31 -3.57 13.39
CA HIS A 439 -17.70 -4.53 12.35
C HIS A 439 -17.63 -3.89 10.97
N TRP A 440 -18.25 -2.71 10.80
CA TRP A 440 -18.16 -1.93 9.57
C TRP A 440 -16.70 -1.58 9.21
N VAL A 441 -15.86 -1.23 10.18
CA VAL A 441 -14.42 -1.00 9.97
C VAL A 441 -13.71 -2.29 9.53
N LYS A 442 -13.81 -3.36 10.32
CA LYS A 442 -12.98 -4.57 10.19
C LYS A 442 -13.46 -5.50 9.11
N ASP A 443 -14.73 -5.85 9.11
CA ASP A 443 -15.24 -7.08 8.50
C ASP A 443 -16.14 -6.79 7.27
N VAL A 444 -16.66 -5.58 7.13
CA VAL A 444 -17.20 -5.09 5.84
C VAL A 444 -16.08 -4.72 4.85
N LYS A 445 -16.26 -5.04 3.57
CA LYS A 445 -15.40 -4.72 2.42
C LYS A 445 -16.22 -4.04 1.34
N VAL A 446 -15.58 -3.19 0.54
CA VAL A 446 -16.16 -2.72 -0.73
C VAL A 446 -15.90 -3.81 -1.77
N LYS A 447 -16.93 -4.19 -2.53
CA LYS A 447 -16.83 -5.11 -3.67
C LYS A 447 -15.89 -4.55 -4.73
N SER A 448 -15.16 -5.42 -5.42
CA SER A 448 -14.45 -4.98 -6.62
C SER A 448 -15.42 -4.73 -7.78
N SER A 449 -15.04 -3.92 -8.77
CA SER A 449 -15.80 -3.74 -10.03
C SER A 449 -16.09 -5.06 -10.76
N ASP A 450 -15.38 -6.16 -10.47
CA ASP A 450 -15.64 -7.49 -11.02
C ASP A 450 -16.62 -8.32 -10.14
N GLU A 451 -16.89 -7.92 -8.90
CA GLU A 451 -17.86 -8.54 -7.97
C GLU A 451 -19.22 -7.85 -7.95
N VAL A 452 -19.31 -6.65 -8.56
CA VAL A 452 -20.55 -5.92 -8.77
C VAL A 452 -21.44 -6.70 -9.75
N VAL A 453 -22.74 -6.73 -9.46
CA VAL A 453 -23.76 -7.47 -10.23
C VAL A 453 -24.93 -6.54 -10.57
N SER A 454 -25.62 -6.85 -11.67
CA SER A 454 -26.90 -6.19 -11.98
C SER A 454 -28.01 -6.75 -11.10
N LYS A 455 -29.01 -5.91 -10.79
CA LYS A 455 -30.17 -6.30 -9.98
C LYS A 455 -30.99 -7.38 -10.68
N THR A 456 -31.14 -7.27 -12.00
CA THR A 456 -31.85 -8.23 -12.86
C THR A 456 -31.15 -9.59 -12.89
N ALA A 457 -29.82 -9.64 -13.07
CA ALA A 457 -29.09 -10.92 -13.02
C ALA A 457 -29.10 -11.56 -11.63
N GLU A 458 -29.20 -10.76 -10.56
CA GLU A 458 -29.39 -11.30 -9.23
C GLU A 458 -30.79 -11.91 -9.04
N LEU A 459 -31.85 -11.20 -9.44
CA LEU A 459 -33.22 -11.70 -9.37
C LEU A 459 -33.41 -12.99 -10.19
N LEU A 460 -32.85 -13.04 -11.40
CA LEU A 460 -32.93 -14.24 -12.25
C LEU A 460 -32.16 -15.43 -11.66
N LYS A 461 -30.96 -15.22 -11.09
CA LYS A 461 -30.22 -16.28 -10.36
C LYS A 461 -31.04 -16.82 -9.19
N LYS A 462 -31.71 -15.95 -8.41
CA LYS A 462 -32.61 -16.36 -7.31
C LYS A 462 -33.86 -17.11 -7.78
N GLN A 463 -34.30 -16.90 -9.02
CA GLN A 463 -35.42 -17.62 -9.63
C GLN A 463 -34.98 -18.87 -10.42
N GLY A 464 -33.69 -19.20 -10.49
CA GLY A 464 -33.17 -20.30 -11.30
C GLY A 464 -33.33 -20.10 -12.81
N LYS A 465 -33.55 -18.87 -13.29
CA LYS A 465 -33.86 -18.57 -14.70
C LYS A 465 -32.65 -18.06 -15.46
N THR A 466 -32.53 -18.49 -16.72
CA THR A 466 -31.61 -17.89 -17.69
C THR A 466 -32.19 -16.60 -18.28
N PRO A 467 -31.38 -15.54 -18.48
CA PRO A 467 -31.86 -14.29 -19.07
C PRO A 467 -32.15 -14.43 -20.57
N ASP A 468 -33.25 -13.82 -21.02
CA ASP A 468 -33.55 -13.65 -22.45
C ASP A 468 -32.71 -12.53 -23.12
N ALA A 469 -32.88 -12.34 -24.44
CA ALA A 469 -32.10 -11.38 -25.23
C ALA A 469 -32.36 -9.89 -24.89
N GLU A 470 -33.48 -9.57 -24.26
CA GLU A 470 -33.81 -8.21 -23.80
C GLU A 470 -33.31 -8.01 -22.36
N GLN A 471 -33.55 -8.98 -21.49
CA GLN A 471 -32.99 -9.04 -20.13
C GLN A 471 -31.46 -8.97 -20.15
N LEU A 472 -30.78 -9.58 -21.13
CA LEU A 472 -29.33 -9.44 -21.32
C LEU A 472 -28.90 -7.99 -21.57
N LYS A 473 -29.67 -7.19 -22.33
CA LYS A 473 -29.39 -5.76 -22.56
C LYS A 473 -29.65 -4.93 -21.29
N ILE A 474 -30.70 -5.27 -20.54
CA ILE A 474 -30.99 -4.66 -19.22
C ILE A 474 -29.86 -4.94 -18.24
N ILE A 475 -29.40 -6.20 -18.17
CA ILE A 475 -28.26 -6.65 -17.36
C ILE A 475 -26.98 -5.90 -17.76
N GLU A 476 -26.68 -5.75 -19.05
CA GLU A 476 -25.52 -4.99 -19.56
C GLU A 476 -25.57 -3.52 -19.09
N LYS A 477 -26.75 -2.88 -19.18
CA LYS A 477 -26.98 -1.48 -18.77
C LYS A 477 -26.89 -1.30 -17.25
N GLU A 478 -27.54 -2.17 -16.47
CA GLU A 478 -27.50 -2.15 -15.00
C GLU A 478 -26.10 -2.44 -14.46
N LEU A 479 -25.39 -3.42 -15.02
CA LEU A 479 -24.02 -3.74 -14.64
C LEU A 479 -23.09 -2.56 -14.91
N LYS A 480 -23.18 -1.94 -16.09
CA LYS A 480 -22.43 -0.73 -16.41
C LYS A 480 -22.74 0.43 -15.46
N HIS A 481 -24.01 0.62 -15.07
CA HIS A 481 -24.39 1.62 -14.09
C HIS A 481 -23.79 1.32 -12.71
N ALA A 482 -23.87 0.08 -12.24
CA ALA A 482 -23.34 -0.32 -10.95
C ALA A 482 -21.80 -0.25 -10.88
N VAL A 483 -21.09 -0.60 -11.95
CA VAL A 483 -19.63 -0.40 -12.10
C VAL A 483 -19.26 1.07 -12.08
N ASN A 484 -20.05 1.95 -12.72
CA ASN A 484 -19.83 3.40 -12.66
C ASN A 484 -20.03 3.94 -11.23
N LEU A 485 -21.02 3.44 -10.48
CA LEU A 485 -21.23 3.79 -9.07
C LEU A 485 -20.05 3.30 -8.18
N ARG A 486 -19.55 2.09 -8.42
CA ARG A 486 -18.35 1.57 -7.75
C ARG A 486 -17.12 2.45 -8.02
N SER A 487 -16.94 2.86 -9.27
CA SER A 487 -15.87 3.76 -9.69
C SER A 487 -16.02 5.16 -9.06
N ALA A 488 -17.25 5.65 -8.83
CA ALA A 488 -17.50 6.90 -8.11
C ALA A 488 -17.14 6.81 -6.61
N CYS A 489 -17.29 5.64 -5.97
CA CYS A 489 -16.80 5.42 -4.61
C CYS A 489 -15.26 5.51 -4.58
N GLN A 490 -14.57 4.89 -5.54
CA GLN A 490 -13.11 5.00 -5.69
C GLN A 490 -12.67 6.43 -6.08
N ALA A 491 -13.48 7.19 -6.82
CA ALA A 491 -13.23 8.63 -7.01
C ALA A 491 -13.36 9.42 -5.70
N THR A 492 -14.23 8.99 -4.77
CA THR A 492 -14.35 9.57 -3.42
C THR A 492 -13.10 9.30 -2.57
N ASN A 493 -12.48 8.11 -2.70
CA ASN A 493 -11.18 7.79 -2.10
C ASN A 493 -10.10 8.82 -2.49
N ILE A 494 -9.96 9.03 -3.81
CA ILE A 494 -9.00 9.98 -4.38
C ILE A 494 -9.36 11.43 -3.98
N GLY A 495 -10.64 11.81 -4.08
CA GLY A 495 -11.12 13.16 -3.76
C GLY A 495 -10.95 13.57 -2.28
N VAL A 496 -11.25 12.66 -1.33
CA VAL A 496 -11.02 12.92 0.10
C VAL A 496 -9.53 12.99 0.40
N SER A 497 -8.71 12.16 -0.24
CA SER A 497 -7.25 12.21 -0.09
C SER A 497 -6.68 13.51 -0.66
N LEU A 498 -7.19 13.99 -1.81
CA LEU A 498 -6.87 15.30 -2.39
C LEU A 498 -7.23 16.46 -1.45
N ALA A 499 -8.43 16.47 -0.88
CA ALA A 499 -8.86 17.51 0.04
C ALA A 499 -8.02 17.49 1.34
N LEU A 500 -7.73 16.32 1.89
CA LEU A 500 -6.94 16.17 3.11
C LEU A 500 -5.47 16.57 2.90
N LEU A 501 -4.80 15.96 1.92
CA LEU A 501 -3.35 16.08 1.74
C LEU A 501 -2.93 17.27 0.87
N GLY A 502 -3.75 17.66 -0.10
CA GLY A 502 -3.46 18.77 -1.01
C GLY A 502 -3.93 20.13 -0.51
N ILE A 503 -4.88 20.17 0.43
CA ILE A 503 -5.50 21.42 0.92
C ILE A 503 -5.40 21.55 2.44
N LEU A 504 -6.06 20.67 3.19
CA LEU A 504 -6.21 20.84 4.65
C LEU A 504 -4.88 20.74 5.41
N VAL A 505 -4.07 19.70 5.14
CA VAL A 505 -2.78 19.50 5.80
C VAL A 505 -1.80 20.65 5.50
N PRO A 506 -1.55 21.05 4.24
CA PRO A 506 -0.67 22.18 3.92
C PRO A 506 -1.10 23.51 4.54
N ILE A 507 -2.41 23.81 4.58
CA ILE A 507 -2.92 25.03 5.22
C ILE A 507 -2.68 24.98 6.74
N TYR A 508 -3.01 23.85 7.38
CA TYR A 508 -2.86 23.67 8.81
C TYR A 508 -1.39 23.71 9.27
N THR A 509 -0.49 23.02 8.55
CA THR A 509 0.95 23.04 8.89
C THR A 509 1.52 24.43 8.69
N ARG A 510 1.33 25.05 7.52
CA ARG A 510 1.91 26.37 7.21
C ARG A 510 1.42 27.47 8.14
N HIS A 511 0.14 27.47 8.52
CA HIS A 511 -0.39 28.43 9.50
C HIS A 511 0.25 28.25 10.89
N ASN A 512 0.38 27.01 11.36
CA ASN A 512 1.01 26.73 12.65
C ASN A 512 2.51 27.04 12.65
N THR A 513 3.23 26.73 11.57
CA THR A 513 4.67 26.98 11.46
C THR A 513 4.97 28.47 11.43
N LYS A 514 4.22 29.29 10.66
CA LYS A 514 4.32 30.76 10.72
C LYS A 514 4.06 31.30 12.13
N LYS A 515 2.94 30.91 12.75
CA LYS A 515 2.57 31.34 14.10
C LYS A 515 3.58 30.96 15.18
N LYS A 516 4.26 29.80 15.04
CA LYS A 516 5.33 29.37 15.95
C LYS A 516 6.65 30.10 15.68
N HIS A 517 7.01 30.30 14.42
CA HIS A 517 8.22 31.02 14.03
C HIS A 517 8.15 32.51 14.43
N GLU A 518 7.01 33.18 14.21
CA GLU A 518 6.75 34.54 14.71
C GLU A 518 6.88 34.65 16.23
N ARG A 519 6.41 33.65 16.99
CA ARG A 519 6.59 33.59 18.45
C ARG A 519 8.04 33.37 18.85
N ALA A 520 8.77 32.51 18.13
CA ALA A 520 10.19 32.26 18.38
C ALA A 520 11.04 33.51 18.09
N LEU A 521 10.73 34.25 17.01
CA LEU A 521 11.35 35.54 16.72
C LEU A 521 11.05 36.59 17.79
N LYS A 522 9.80 36.69 18.27
CA LYS A 522 9.44 37.60 19.37
C LYS A 522 10.17 37.26 20.67
N LEU A 523 10.16 35.98 21.09
CA LEU A 523 10.92 35.52 22.25
C LEU A 523 12.43 35.75 22.11
N ALA A 524 12.99 35.60 20.90
CA ALA A 524 14.40 35.90 20.65
C ALA A 524 14.70 37.41 20.71
N GLN A 525 13.77 38.26 20.25
CA GLN A 525 13.87 39.72 20.34
C GLN A 525 13.73 40.20 21.80
N GLU A 526 12.74 39.70 22.53
CA GLU A 526 12.52 39.96 23.96
C GLU A 526 13.76 39.55 24.77
N ASN A 527 14.26 38.32 24.63
CA ASN A 527 15.47 37.85 25.33
C ASN A 527 16.73 38.67 24.96
N ALA A 528 16.86 39.15 23.72
CA ALA A 528 17.96 40.01 23.30
C ALA A 528 17.86 41.42 23.90
N GLN A 529 16.64 41.96 24.01
CA GLN A 529 16.38 43.25 24.69
C GLN A 529 16.70 43.14 26.19
N THR A 530 16.23 42.10 26.87
CA THR A 530 16.54 41.89 28.30
C THR A 530 18.04 41.67 28.56
N GLN A 531 18.80 41.12 27.61
CA GLN A 531 20.28 41.05 27.72
C GLN A 531 20.98 42.39 27.47
N THR A 532 20.37 43.28 26.66
CA THR A 532 20.88 44.64 26.44
C THR A 532 20.61 45.53 27.66
N GLU A 533 19.38 45.51 28.21
CA GLU A 533 18.99 46.29 29.40
C GLU A 533 19.84 45.93 30.64
N ASN A 534 20.13 44.64 30.86
CA ASN A 534 21.02 44.20 31.95
C ASN A 534 22.48 44.67 31.76
N LYS A 535 22.94 44.91 30.52
CA LYS A 535 24.27 45.49 30.27
C LYS A 535 24.29 46.98 30.57
N GLU A 536 23.30 47.75 30.10
CA GLU A 536 23.23 49.20 30.34
C GLU A 536 23.07 49.54 31.83
N GLN A 537 22.35 48.72 32.61
CA GLN A 537 22.28 48.88 34.07
C GLN A 537 23.61 48.60 34.81
N THR A 538 24.59 47.95 34.17
CA THR A 538 25.87 47.63 34.82
C THR A 538 26.95 48.70 34.60
N GLU A 539 26.80 49.58 33.60
CA GLU A 539 27.81 50.61 33.27
C GLU A 539 27.57 51.99 33.93
N THR A 540 26.45 52.17 34.66
CA THR A 540 26.10 53.47 35.28
C THR A 540 26.08 53.42 36.80
N LEU A 541 27.26 53.35 37.45
CA LEU A 541 27.50 53.86 38.82
C LEU A 541 28.98 53.74 39.28
N THR A 542 29.67 54.88 39.46
CA THR A 542 30.83 55.13 40.35
C THR A 542 31.07 56.65 40.45
N PRO A 543 31.80 57.21 41.44
CA PRO A 543 32.61 56.58 42.51
C PRO A 543 32.37 57.14 43.95
N LEU A 544 33.19 56.67 44.92
CA LEU A 544 33.37 57.13 46.33
C LEU A 544 32.27 56.68 47.35
N ASN A 545 32.54 56.41 48.65
CA ASN A 545 33.75 56.65 49.47
C ASN A 545 33.93 55.65 50.66
N VAL A 546 35.11 55.02 50.76
CA VAL A 546 35.94 54.65 51.96
C VAL A 546 35.31 54.12 53.29
N LYS A 547 35.78 52.93 53.75
CA LYS A 547 36.54 52.77 55.03
C LYS A 547 37.25 51.42 55.20
N TYR A 548 38.44 51.44 55.83
CA TYR A 548 39.30 50.29 56.16
C TYR A 548 39.16 49.82 57.62
N SER A 549 39.22 48.51 57.85
CA SER A 549 39.83 47.87 59.04
C SER A 549 40.10 46.37 58.74
N LYS A 550 41.32 45.89 58.43
CA LYS A 550 42.56 45.73 59.24
C LYS A 550 42.61 44.38 60.00
N LEU A 551 43.74 43.67 59.85
CA LEU A 551 44.29 42.52 60.63
C LEU A 551 44.19 41.06 60.11
N THR A 552 45.19 40.72 59.27
CA THR A 552 46.29 39.72 59.50
C THR A 552 46.14 38.19 59.33
N ALA A 553 47.25 37.66 58.79
CA ALA A 553 47.82 36.29 58.85
C ALA A 553 47.18 35.20 57.96
N GLY A 554 47.93 34.45 57.14
CA GLY A 554 49.37 34.56 56.82
C GLY A 554 49.87 33.47 55.85
N PHE A 555 51.11 33.62 55.35
CA PHE A 555 51.94 32.68 54.55
C PHE A 555 51.38 32.24 53.17
N ARG A 556 51.99 32.65 52.05
CA ARG A 556 53.18 32.04 51.37
C ARG A 556 52.95 30.56 50.98
N ALA A 557 52.74 30.28 49.69
CA ALA A 557 53.80 29.94 48.69
C ALA A 557 54.14 28.42 48.72
N ASP A 558 54.51 27.74 47.64
CA ASP A 558 55.00 28.21 46.35
C ASP A 558 54.64 27.26 45.19
N LYS A 559 54.94 27.76 43.99
CA LYS A 559 55.01 27.10 42.68
C LYS A 559 55.81 25.77 42.68
N ARG A 560 55.44 24.87 41.76
CA ARG A 560 56.19 24.65 40.51
C ARG A 560 55.31 24.04 39.42
#